data_AF-A0AAV2Q856-F1
#
_entry.id   AF-A0AAV2Q856-F1
#
_cell.length_a   1.000
_cell.length_b   1.000
_cell.length_c   1.000
_cell.angle_alpha   90.00
_cell.angle_beta   90.00
_cell.angle_gamma   90.00
#
_symmetry.space_group_name_H-M   'P 1'
#
loop_
_entity.id
_entity.type
_entity.pdbx_description
1 polymer ?
#
loop_
_entity_poly.entity_id
_entity_poly.type
_entity_poly.pdbx_seq_one_letter_code
_entity_poly.pdbx_strand_id
1 'polypeptide(L)'
;DKYIKVISGKAKRKPRWEECVKSVTSSLPFAIGSAYVSNYFKEHAKHTADDIFVYIRAQFQRILQNVDWMDEETRKKALVKLNTINPKIGYMPDLLNQNKLDDFHKE
;
A
#
# COMPACT_ATOMS: atom_id res chain seq x y z
N ASP A 1 -21.09 -5.32 -23.43
CA ASP A 1 -20.33 -4.27 -24.15
C ASP A 1 -21.01 -2.91 -24.25
N LYS A 2 -22.23 -2.79 -24.78
CA LYS A 2 -22.94 -1.49 -24.93
C LYS A 2 -23.13 -0.76 -23.59
N TYR A 3 -23.51 -1.46 -22.53
CA TYR A 3 -23.65 -0.90 -21.17
C TYR A 3 -22.32 -0.40 -20.60
N ILE A 4 -21.26 -1.22 -20.62
CA ILE A 4 -19.93 -0.84 -20.11
C ILE A 4 -19.35 0.36 -20.87
N LYS A 5 -19.60 0.47 -22.18
CA LYS A 5 -19.18 1.63 -22.98
C LYS A 5 -19.86 2.93 -22.53
N VAL A 6 -21.15 2.89 -22.19
CA VAL A 6 -21.90 4.07 -21.73
C VAL A 6 -21.40 4.54 -20.36
N ILE A 7 -21.16 3.63 -19.42
CA ILE A 7 -20.73 4.01 -18.05
C ILE A 7 -19.25 4.38 -17.95
N SER A 8 -18.37 3.78 -18.79
CA SER A 8 -16.92 3.95 -18.65
C SER A 8 -16.31 4.88 -19.70
N GLY A 9 -17.07 5.26 -20.74
CA GLY A 9 -16.57 6.03 -21.88
C GLY A 9 -15.55 5.30 -22.76
N LYS A 10 -15.21 4.03 -22.45
CA LYS A 10 -14.16 3.29 -23.16
C LYS A 10 -14.63 2.83 -24.53
N ALA A 11 -13.95 3.29 -25.57
CA ALA A 11 -14.26 2.94 -26.95
C ALA A 11 -13.93 1.47 -27.30
N LYS A 12 -12.92 0.89 -26.65
CA LYS A 12 -12.47 -0.49 -26.84
C LYS A 12 -12.29 -1.22 -25.51
N ARG A 13 -12.54 -2.53 -25.53
CA ARG A 13 -12.25 -3.44 -24.42
C ARG A 13 -10.74 -3.60 -24.25
N LYS A 14 -10.28 -3.86 -23.02
CA LYS A 14 -8.86 -4.11 -22.75
C LYS A 14 -8.40 -5.39 -23.45
N PRO A 15 -7.11 -5.50 -23.81
CA PRO A 15 -6.53 -6.77 -24.24
C PRO A 15 -6.82 -7.88 -23.22
N ARG A 16 -7.09 -9.10 -23.70
CA ARG A 16 -7.46 -10.24 -22.83
C ARG A 16 -6.44 -10.51 -21.73
N TRP A 17 -5.14 -10.39 -22.04
CA TRP A 17 -4.09 -10.63 -21.06
C TRP A 17 -4.17 -9.67 -19.86
N GLU A 18 -4.54 -8.39 -20.08
CA GLU A 18 -4.72 -7.42 -18.99
C GLU A 18 -5.91 -7.79 -18.10
N GLU A 19 -6.99 -8.28 -18.70
CA GLU A 19 -8.16 -8.73 -17.96
C GLU A 19 -7.85 -9.98 -17.13
N CYS A 20 -7.09 -10.93 -17.70
CA CYS A 20 -6.61 -12.11 -16.98
C CYS A 20 -5.69 -11.73 -15.82
N VAL A 21 -4.71 -10.85 -16.05
CA VAL A 21 -3.84 -10.34 -14.98
C VAL A 21 -4.67 -9.68 -13.88
N LYS A 22 -5.60 -8.79 -14.23
CA LYS A 22 -6.49 -8.15 -13.26
C LYS A 22 -7.28 -9.18 -12.44
N SER A 23 -7.85 -10.17 -13.11
CA SER A 23 -8.63 -11.24 -12.44
C SER A 23 -7.77 -11.99 -11.43
N VAL A 24 -6.58 -12.45 -11.83
CA VAL A 24 -5.69 -13.21 -10.95
C VAL A 24 -5.12 -12.34 -9.83
N THR A 25 -4.77 -11.08 -10.10
CA THR A 25 -4.33 -10.13 -9.05
C THR A 25 -5.43 -9.88 -8.01
N SER A 26 -6.71 -9.86 -8.42
CA SER A 26 -7.83 -9.74 -7.49
C SER A 26 -8.10 -11.01 -6.69
N SER A 27 -7.93 -12.19 -7.30
CA SER A 27 -8.18 -13.48 -6.63
C SER A 27 -7.02 -13.96 -5.77
N LEU A 28 -5.79 -13.71 -6.19
CA LEU A 28 -4.55 -14.19 -5.56
C LEU A 28 -3.56 -13.02 -5.32
N PRO A 29 -3.94 -12.00 -4.55
CA PRO A 29 -3.14 -10.78 -4.39
C PRO A 29 -1.76 -11.07 -3.76
N PHE A 30 -1.69 -12.01 -2.82
CA PHE A 30 -0.43 -12.34 -2.13
C PHE A 30 0.52 -13.17 -3.00
N ALA A 31 0.01 -14.18 -3.72
CA ALA A 31 0.85 -14.95 -4.64
C ALA A 31 1.43 -14.07 -5.77
N ILE A 32 0.60 -13.22 -6.38
CA ILE A 32 1.05 -12.28 -7.41
C ILE A 32 2.02 -11.23 -6.82
N GLY A 33 1.73 -10.73 -5.62
CA GLY A 33 2.62 -9.82 -4.91
C GLY A 33 3.99 -10.42 -4.61
N SER A 34 4.03 -11.68 -4.15
CA SER A 34 5.27 -12.41 -3.88
C SER A 34 6.10 -12.59 -5.14
N ALA A 35 5.46 -12.99 -6.25
CA ALA A 35 6.12 -13.11 -7.55
C ALA A 35 6.66 -11.76 -8.05
N TYR A 36 5.88 -10.67 -7.93
CA TYR A 36 6.33 -9.34 -8.33
C TYR A 36 7.53 -8.86 -7.50
N VAL A 37 7.46 -9.02 -6.17
CA VAL A 37 8.53 -8.60 -5.27
C VAL A 37 9.81 -9.35 -5.56
N SER A 38 9.72 -10.66 -5.72
CA SER A 38 10.88 -11.54 -5.98
C SER A 38 11.61 -11.20 -7.29
N ASN A 39 10.90 -10.69 -8.30
CA ASN A 39 11.47 -10.45 -9.63
C ASN A 39 11.82 -8.97 -9.90
N TYR A 40 11.11 -8.01 -9.29
CA TYR A 40 11.17 -6.60 -9.70
C TYR A 40 11.37 -5.60 -8.57
N PHE A 41 11.01 -5.95 -7.33
CA PHE A 41 11.08 -4.99 -6.24
C PHE A 41 12.50 -4.88 -5.69
N LYS A 42 13.07 -3.68 -5.74
CA LYS A 42 14.42 -3.40 -5.22
C LYS A 42 14.35 -3.06 -3.74
N GLU A 43 15.10 -3.78 -2.91
CA GLU A 43 15.14 -3.56 -1.47
C GLU A 43 15.54 -2.13 -1.07
N HIS A 44 16.49 -1.51 -1.80
CA HIS A 44 16.85 -0.10 -1.61
C HIS A 44 15.63 0.84 -1.67
N ALA A 45 14.65 0.58 -2.56
CA ALA A 45 13.48 1.44 -2.67
C ALA A 45 12.62 1.41 -1.38
N LYS A 46 12.64 0.29 -0.65
CA LYS A 46 11.98 0.18 0.65
C LYS A 46 12.67 1.05 1.70
N HIS A 47 14.00 1.00 1.77
CA HIS A 47 14.77 1.82 2.70
C HIS A 47 14.57 3.32 2.44
N THR A 48 14.67 3.75 1.18
CA THR A 48 14.45 5.16 0.83
C THR A 48 13.05 5.64 1.22
N ALA A 49 12.03 4.81 1.00
CA ALA A 49 10.67 5.16 1.39
C ALA A 49 10.49 5.22 2.92
N ASP A 50 11.22 4.40 3.68
CA ASP A 50 11.22 4.43 5.14
C ASP A 50 11.85 5.73 5.67
N ASP A 51 12.99 6.13 5.11
CA ASP A 51 13.63 7.40 5.43
C ASP A 51 12.69 8.58 5.17
N ILE A 52 12.05 8.61 4.00
CA ILE A 52 11.06 9.64 3.64
C ILE A 52 9.91 9.67 4.66
N PHE A 53 9.41 8.50 5.07
CA PHE A 53 8.36 8.43 6.08
C PHE A 53 8.81 9.03 7.42
N VAL A 54 10.02 8.70 7.88
CA VAL A 54 10.60 9.27 9.12
C VAL A 54 10.68 10.79 9.02
N TYR A 55 11.15 11.33 7.90
CA TYR A 55 11.22 12.78 7.68
C TYR A 55 9.84 13.44 7.69
N ILE A 56 8.86 12.87 6.98
CA ILE A 56 7.49 13.39 6.94
C ILE A 56 6.85 13.36 8.33
N ARG A 57 7.03 12.26 9.08
CA ARG A 57 6.50 12.12 10.44
C ARG A 57 7.09 13.16 11.37
N ALA A 58 8.41 13.38 11.33
CA ALA A 58 9.07 14.40 12.13
C ALA A 58 8.56 15.81 11.78
N GLN A 59 8.38 16.10 10.49
CA GLN A 59 7.86 17.40 10.07
C GLN A 59 6.41 17.60 10.48
N PHE A 60 5.58 16.57 10.36
CA PHE A 60 4.19 16.63 10.79
C PHE A 60 4.07 16.82 12.30
N GLN A 61 4.96 16.20 13.09
CA GLN A 61 5.04 16.46 14.53
C GLN A 61 5.32 17.94 14.83
N ARG A 62 6.28 18.56 14.13
CA ARG A 62 6.58 19.99 14.29
C ARG A 62 5.37 20.85 13.92
N ILE A 63 4.66 20.51 12.85
CA ILE A 63 3.43 21.22 12.46
C ILE A 63 2.39 21.10 13.57
N LEU A 64 2.12 19.88 14.05
CA LEU A 64 1.16 19.65 15.13
C LEU A 64 1.52 20.40 16.41
N GLN A 65 2.80 20.65 16.69
CA GLN A 65 3.22 21.43 17.86
C GLN A 65 2.97 22.94 17.72
N ASN A 66 2.92 23.47 16.49
CA ASN A 66 2.92 24.92 16.22
C ASN A 66 1.60 25.46 15.63
N VAL A 67 0.63 24.62 15.27
CA VAL A 67 -0.65 25.10 14.73
C VAL A 67 -1.49 25.82 15.78
N ASP A 68 -2.00 27.01 15.46
CA ASP A 68 -2.76 27.85 16.41
C ASP A 68 -4.24 27.47 16.53
N TRP A 69 -4.77 26.76 15.53
CA TRP A 69 -6.20 26.42 15.46
C TRP A 69 -6.59 25.22 16.35
N MET A 70 -5.62 24.50 16.90
CA MET A 70 -5.84 23.26 17.66
C MET A 70 -5.65 23.51 19.16
N ASP A 71 -6.65 23.14 19.96
CA ASP A 71 -6.52 23.17 21.42
C ASP A 71 -5.47 22.14 21.92
N GLU A 72 -5.04 22.29 23.18
CA GLU A 72 -3.99 21.47 23.77
C GLU A 72 -4.39 19.98 23.91
N GLU A 73 -5.66 19.69 24.20
CA GLU A 73 -6.14 18.32 24.38
C GLU A 73 -6.12 17.56 23.06
N THR A 74 -6.67 18.18 22.01
CA THR A 74 -6.68 17.65 20.64
C THR A 74 -5.25 17.47 20.14
N ARG A 75 -4.34 18.40 20.43
CA ARG A 75 -2.92 18.31 20.07
C ARG A 75 -2.23 17.11 20.69
N LYS A 76 -2.45 16.87 21.99
CA LYS A 76 -1.91 15.68 22.67
C LYS A 76 -2.41 14.39 22.02
N LYS A 77 -3.71 14.28 21.73
CA LYS A 77 -4.28 13.11 21.05
C LYS A 77 -3.72 12.92 19.63
N ALA A 78 -3.53 14.01 18.88
CA ALA A 78 -2.95 13.98 17.55
C ALA A 78 -1.49 13.48 17.56
N LEU A 79 -0.68 13.92 18.53
CA LEU A 79 0.69 13.44 18.73
C LEU A 79 0.74 11.96 19.12
N VAL A 80 -0.16 11.51 20.00
CA VAL A 80 -0.29 10.08 20.33
C VAL A 80 -0.61 9.27 19.08
N LYS A 81 -1.61 9.71 18.29
CA LYS A 81 -1.97 9.03 17.03
C LYS A 81 -0.78 8.99 16.07
N LEU A 82 -0.10 10.10 15.85
CA LEU A 82 1.10 10.16 15.01
C LEU A 82 2.14 9.14 15.47
N ASN A 83 2.31 9.00 16.79
CA ASN A 83 3.28 8.07 17.34
C ASN A 83 2.95 6.60 17.13
N THR A 84 1.67 6.27 17.02
CA THR A 84 1.18 4.90 16.76
C THR A 84 1.12 4.50 15.29
N ILE A 85 1.41 5.42 14.35
CA ILE A 85 1.39 5.08 12.92
C ILE A 85 2.58 4.18 12.60
N ASN A 86 2.28 2.95 12.18
CA ASN A 86 3.25 1.98 11.70
C ASN A 86 3.21 1.94 10.16
N PRO A 87 4.29 2.32 9.46
CA PRO A 87 4.30 2.34 8.01
C PRO A 87 4.34 0.91 7.44
N LYS A 88 3.55 0.65 6.39
CA LYS A 88 3.60 -0.59 5.60
C LYS A 88 4.18 -0.27 4.23
N ILE A 89 5.48 -0.51 4.05
CA ILE A 89 6.23 -0.09 2.86
C ILE A 89 6.59 -1.30 1.98
N GLY A 90 6.15 -1.26 0.73
CA GLY A 90 6.39 -2.31 -0.27
C GLY A 90 5.61 -3.58 0.06
N TYR A 91 6.23 -4.49 0.81
CA TYR A 91 5.68 -5.80 1.16
C TYR A 91 5.94 -6.17 2.64
N MET A 92 5.06 -7.00 3.19
CA MET A 92 5.22 -7.58 4.52
C MET A 92 6.25 -8.73 4.45
N PRO A 93 7.13 -8.91 5.46
CA PRO A 93 8.19 -9.93 5.43
C PRO A 93 7.68 -11.34 5.11
N ASP A 94 6.50 -11.68 5.63
CA ASP A 94 5.86 -12.97 5.43
C ASP A 94 5.49 -13.27 3.97
N LEU A 95 5.40 -12.25 3.10
CA LEU A 95 5.06 -12.42 1.69
C LEU A 95 6.11 -13.23 0.90
N LEU A 96 7.37 -13.22 1.34
CA LEU A 96 8.46 -13.99 0.72
C LEU A 96 8.66 -15.36 1.36
N ASN A 97 7.96 -15.66 2.46
CA ASN A 97 8.02 -16.97 3.10
C ASN A 97 7.04 -17.93 2.40
N GLN A 98 7.58 -18.87 1.62
CA GLN A 98 6.78 -19.81 0.83
C GLN A 98 5.86 -20.66 1.71
N ASN A 99 6.32 -21.15 2.85
CA ASN A 99 5.49 -21.96 3.75
C ASN A 99 4.27 -21.16 4.26
N LYS A 100 4.49 -19.91 4.68
CA LYS A 100 3.40 -19.03 5.13
C LYS A 100 2.46 -18.65 3.99
N LEU A 101 2.99 -18.46 2.78
CA LEU A 101 2.20 -18.13 1.60
C LEU A 101 1.32 -19.33 1.19
N ASP A 102 1.88 -20.54 1.19
CA ASP A 102 1.16 -21.77 0.90
C ASP A 102 0.09 -22.04 1.96
N ASP A 103 0.43 -21.90 3.24
CA ASP A 103 -0.53 -22.02 4.35
C ASP A 103 -1.69 -21.03 4.23
N PHE A 104 -1.42 -19.80 3.77
CA PHE A 104 -2.46 -18.79 3.52
C PHE A 104 -3.43 -19.20 2.40
N HIS A 105 -3.01 -20.10 1.51
CA HIS A 105 -3.78 -20.55 0.34
C HIS A 105 -4.21 -22.04 0.44
N LYS A 106 -4.17 -22.65 1.63
CA LYS A 106 -4.52 -24.08 1.85
C LYS A 106 -6.03 -24.38 2.00
N GLU A 107 -6.92 -23.45 1.66
CA GLU A 107 -8.36 -23.66 1.51
C GLU A 107 -8.82 -23.29 0.09
#